data_AF-A0A914VZI9-F1
#
_entry.id   AF-A0A914VZI9-F1
#
_cell.length_a   1.000
_cell.length_b   1.000
_cell.length_c   1.000
_cell.angle_alpha   90.00
_cell.angle_beta   90.00
_cell.angle_gamma   90.00
#
_symmetry.space_group_name_H-M   'P 1'
#
loop_
_entity.id
_entity.type
_entity.pdbx_description
1 polymer ?
#
loop_
_entity_poly.entity_id
_entity_poly.type
_entity_poly.pdbx_seq_one_letter_code
_entity_poly.pdbx_strand_id
1 'polypeptide(L)'
;MAGLTFSKNNVDTIGEILNRKSSAAQLLKDAQTGLNQAFEADQQSPEELIFELFKVPNRDEACIGKLIAVLKSFGLREDDPRLKPMMEKIREIEAEQELLSNETKDARHWNLDRAQFKSCVSGSLVIITQALRNNLIVPSWHEFVEMMREIYVE
;
A
#
# COMPACT_ATOMS: atom_id res chain seq x y z
N MET A 1 -25.19 -4.75 5.21
CA MET A 1 -24.01 -3.87 5.18
C MET A 1 -23.43 -3.95 3.78
N ALA A 2 -23.71 -2.97 2.93
CA ALA A 2 -23.14 -2.95 1.58
C ALA A 2 -21.62 -2.83 1.72
N GLY A 3 -20.88 -3.87 1.32
CA GLY A 3 -19.42 -3.78 1.26
C GLY A 3 -19.05 -2.65 0.32
N LEU A 4 -18.26 -1.68 0.80
CA LEU A 4 -17.77 -0.58 -0.02
C LEU A 4 -16.89 -1.16 -1.12
N THR A 5 -17.46 -1.35 -2.29
CA THR A 5 -16.74 -1.77 -3.50
C THR A 5 -15.75 -0.69 -3.89
N PHE A 6 -14.52 -1.08 -4.22
CA PHE A 6 -13.53 -0.14 -4.77
C PHE A 6 -14.08 0.50 -6.04
N SER A 7 -13.90 1.82 -6.20
CA SER A 7 -14.27 2.48 -7.43
C SER A 7 -13.44 1.97 -8.62
N LYS A 8 -14.04 1.96 -9.81
CA LYS A 8 -13.38 1.55 -11.06
C LYS A 8 -12.07 2.32 -11.29
N ASN A 9 -12.06 3.64 -11.09
CA ASN A 9 -10.86 4.44 -11.32
C ASN A 9 -9.73 4.11 -10.34
N ASN A 10 -10.07 3.82 -9.07
CA ASN A 10 -9.09 3.37 -8.07
C ASN A 10 -8.54 1.99 -8.45
N VAL A 11 -9.40 1.07 -8.87
CA VAL A 11 -9.00 -0.28 -9.33
C VAL A 11 -8.06 -0.18 -10.53
N ASP A 12 -8.39 0.64 -11.52
CA ASP A 12 -7.58 0.81 -12.73
C ASP A 12 -6.21 1.40 -12.37
N THR A 13 -6.18 2.45 -11.54
CA THR A 13 -4.93 3.08 -11.04
C THR A 13 -4.04 2.08 -10.30
N ILE A 14 -4.62 1.29 -9.38
CA ILE A 14 -3.87 0.27 -8.63
C ILE A 14 -3.39 -0.84 -9.56
N GLY A 15 -4.19 -1.23 -10.55
CA GLY A 15 -3.79 -2.20 -11.56
C GLY A 15 -2.58 -1.75 -12.38
N GLU A 16 -2.48 -0.47 -12.68
CA GLU A 16 -1.30 0.13 -13.31
C GLU A 16 -0.08 0.11 -12.39
N ILE A 17 -0.22 0.57 -11.15
CA ILE A 17 0.87 0.59 -10.16
C ILE A 17 1.44 -0.82 -9.93
N LEU A 18 0.58 -1.83 -9.83
CA LEU A 18 0.99 -3.20 -9.57
C LEU A 18 1.48 -3.94 -10.82
N ASN A 19 1.29 -3.39 -12.02
CA ASN A 19 1.41 -4.09 -13.32
C ASN A 19 0.49 -5.32 -13.40
N ARG A 20 -0.74 -5.22 -12.87
CA ARG A 20 -1.73 -6.31 -12.76
C ARG A 20 -3.14 -5.82 -13.15
N LYS A 21 -3.26 -5.14 -14.30
CA LYS A 21 -4.50 -4.44 -14.73
C LYS A 21 -5.76 -5.32 -14.69
N SER A 22 -5.70 -6.55 -15.21
CA SER A 22 -6.88 -7.44 -15.30
C SER A 22 -7.30 -8.09 -13.97
N SER A 23 -6.42 -8.13 -12.97
CA SER A 23 -6.68 -8.81 -11.69
C SER A 23 -6.72 -7.86 -10.49
N ALA A 24 -6.48 -6.57 -10.67
CA ALA A 24 -6.44 -5.57 -9.59
C ALA A 24 -7.71 -5.59 -8.73
N ALA A 25 -8.89 -5.68 -9.35
CA ALA A 25 -10.16 -5.74 -8.63
C ALA A 25 -10.24 -6.96 -7.71
N GLN A 26 -9.85 -8.13 -8.23
CA GLN A 26 -9.86 -9.38 -7.49
C GLN A 26 -8.82 -9.35 -6.37
N LEU A 27 -7.61 -8.85 -6.65
CA LEU A 27 -6.54 -8.71 -5.67
C LEU A 27 -6.94 -7.82 -4.50
N LEU A 28 -7.60 -6.68 -4.76
CA LEU A 28 -8.08 -5.79 -3.70
C LEU A 28 -9.23 -6.42 -2.90
N LYS A 29 -10.09 -7.18 -3.55
CA LYS A 29 -11.16 -7.94 -2.87
C LYS A 29 -10.58 -9.05 -1.98
N ASP A 30 -9.57 -9.75 -2.46
CA ASP A 30 -8.86 -10.80 -1.72
C ASP A 30 -8.09 -10.19 -0.55
N ALA A 31 -7.42 -9.04 -0.78
CA ALA A 31 -6.76 -8.27 0.27
C ALA A 31 -7.75 -7.85 1.36
N GLN A 32 -8.89 -7.26 0.99
CA GLN A 32 -9.93 -6.86 1.93
C GLN A 32 -10.45 -8.06 2.74
N THR A 33 -10.71 -9.19 2.07
CA THR A 33 -11.19 -10.41 2.73
C THR A 33 -10.16 -10.98 3.68
N GLY A 34 -8.92 -11.17 3.21
CA GLY A 34 -7.82 -11.71 4.01
C GLY A 34 -7.47 -10.80 5.18
N LEU A 35 -7.45 -9.49 4.99
CA LEU A 35 -7.16 -8.53 6.07
C LEU A 35 -8.30 -8.43 7.08
N ASN A 36 -9.55 -8.73 6.73
CA ASN A 36 -10.62 -8.85 7.71
C ASN A 36 -10.47 -10.15 8.51
N GLN A 37 -10.20 -11.26 7.82
CA GLN A 37 -10.01 -12.58 8.44
C GLN A 37 -8.78 -12.64 9.33
N ALA A 38 -7.66 -12.00 8.97
CA ALA A 38 -6.44 -11.98 9.78
C ALA A 38 -6.62 -11.31 11.15
N PHE A 39 -7.64 -10.47 11.31
CA PHE A 39 -7.99 -9.89 12.61
C PHE A 39 -8.98 -10.76 13.39
N GLU A 40 -9.69 -11.67 12.70
CA GLU A 40 -10.67 -12.59 13.29
C GLU A 40 -10.07 -13.99 13.59
N ALA A 41 -9.03 -14.40 12.86
CA ALA A 41 -8.42 -15.72 12.92
C ALA A 41 -6.89 -15.61 13.09
N ASP A 42 -6.34 -16.36 14.04
CA ASP A 42 -4.92 -16.39 14.46
C ASP A 42 -3.98 -17.07 13.42
N GLN A 43 -4.37 -17.12 12.14
CA GLN A 43 -3.75 -17.97 11.11
C GLN A 43 -2.67 -17.25 10.30
N GLN A 44 -2.77 -15.94 10.07
CA GLN A 44 -1.78 -15.19 9.27
C GLN A 44 -1.69 -13.72 9.71
N SER A 45 -0.48 -13.23 10.01
CA SER A 45 -0.28 -11.83 10.42
C SER A 45 -0.65 -10.87 9.28
N PRO A 46 -1.34 -9.75 9.53
CA PRO A 46 -1.70 -8.78 8.49
C PRO A 46 -0.50 -8.28 7.66
N GLU A 47 0.68 -8.16 8.27
CA GLU A 47 1.93 -7.80 7.58
C GLU A 47 2.32 -8.81 6.51
N GLU A 48 2.06 -10.09 6.75
CA GLU A 48 2.33 -11.18 5.81
C GLU A 48 1.43 -11.08 4.59
N LEU A 49 0.15 -10.79 4.80
CA LEU A 49 -0.80 -10.59 3.71
C LEU A 49 -0.41 -9.37 2.88
N ILE A 50 -0.02 -8.26 3.52
CA ILE A 50 0.46 -7.07 2.82
C ILE A 50 1.73 -7.40 2.02
N PHE A 51 2.68 -8.14 2.59
CA PHE A 51 3.87 -8.58 1.87
C PHE A 51 3.50 -9.34 0.58
N GLU A 52 2.65 -10.36 0.67
CA GLU A 52 2.27 -11.19 -0.48
C GLU A 52 1.55 -10.37 -1.58
N LEU A 53 0.81 -9.31 -1.21
CA LEU A 53 0.17 -8.40 -2.18
C LEU A 53 1.21 -7.63 -3.01
N PHE A 54 2.30 -7.18 -2.39
CA PHE A 54 3.35 -6.37 -3.03
C PHE A 54 4.58 -7.17 -3.47
N LYS A 55 4.53 -8.49 -3.30
CA LYS A 55 5.58 -9.42 -3.69
C LYS A 55 5.87 -9.35 -5.19
N VAL A 56 7.15 -9.31 -5.52
CA VAL A 56 7.65 -9.37 -6.89
C VAL A 56 7.53 -10.81 -7.42
N PRO A 57 6.97 -11.04 -8.62
CA PRO A 57 6.84 -12.38 -9.16
C PRO A 57 8.20 -13.10 -9.20
N ASN A 58 8.21 -14.37 -8.77
CA ASN A 58 9.40 -15.23 -8.73
C ASN A 58 10.56 -14.74 -7.83
N ARG A 59 10.31 -13.81 -6.90
CA ARG A 59 11.28 -13.38 -5.89
C ARG A 59 10.64 -13.43 -4.50
N ASP A 60 11.45 -13.64 -3.47
CA ASP A 60 11.00 -13.50 -2.08
C ASP A 60 11.23 -12.10 -1.53
N GLU A 61 10.89 -11.11 -2.36
CA GLU A 61 11.03 -9.69 -2.06
C GLU A 61 9.74 -8.96 -2.45
N ALA A 62 9.43 -7.87 -1.76
CA ALA A 62 8.29 -7.02 -2.05
C ALA A 62 8.74 -5.58 -2.37
N CYS A 63 8.04 -4.95 -3.31
CA CYS A 63 8.36 -3.60 -3.73
C CYS A 63 7.66 -2.57 -2.83
N ILE A 64 8.42 -1.92 -1.95
CA ILE A 64 7.87 -0.93 -1.01
C ILE A 64 7.35 0.32 -1.73
N GLY A 65 7.97 0.72 -2.84
CA GLY A 65 7.50 1.83 -3.67
C GLY A 65 6.10 1.62 -4.24
N LYS A 66 5.74 0.37 -4.59
CA LYS A 66 4.38 0.02 -5.01
C LYS A 66 3.38 0.20 -3.88
N LEU A 67 3.72 -0.16 -2.64
CA LEU A 67 2.87 0.10 -1.48
C LEU A 67 2.64 1.60 -1.30
N ILE A 68 3.70 2.41 -1.33
CA ILE A 68 3.59 3.89 -1.21
C ILE A 68 2.68 4.45 -2.32
N ALA A 69 2.87 4.02 -3.57
CA ALA A 69 2.06 4.46 -4.68
C ALA A 69 0.58 4.07 -4.53
N VAL A 70 0.29 2.87 -4.04
CA VAL A 70 -1.08 2.43 -3.73
C VAL A 70 -1.68 3.27 -2.62
N LEU A 71 -0.96 3.52 -1.51
CA LEU A 71 -1.45 4.39 -0.43
C LEU A 71 -1.76 5.81 -0.94
N LYS A 72 -0.94 6.33 -1.85
CA LYS A 72 -1.17 7.63 -2.50
C LYS A 72 -2.45 7.64 -3.35
N SER A 73 -2.79 6.53 -4.01
CA SER A 73 -4.06 6.42 -4.75
C SER A 73 -5.29 6.49 -3.84
N PHE A 74 -5.14 6.15 -2.56
CA PHE A 74 -6.14 6.33 -1.51
C PHE A 74 -6.11 7.71 -0.84
N GLY A 75 -5.27 8.63 -1.31
CA GLY A 75 -5.14 9.98 -0.75
C GLY A 75 -4.20 10.11 0.45
N LEU A 76 -3.49 9.04 0.82
CA LEU A 76 -2.53 9.07 1.91
C LEU A 76 -1.17 9.56 1.38
N ARG A 77 -0.64 10.61 2.00
CA ARG A 77 0.63 11.22 1.61
C ARG A 77 1.78 10.73 2.50
N GLU A 78 3.00 10.82 2.00
CA GLU A 78 4.22 10.41 2.73
C GLU A 78 4.47 11.24 3.99
N ASP A 79 3.95 12.46 4.05
CA ASP A 79 3.99 13.35 5.22
C ASP A 79 2.83 13.11 6.21
N ASP A 80 1.96 12.10 5.98
CA ASP A 80 0.92 11.73 6.93
C ASP A 80 1.56 11.27 8.26
N PRO A 81 1.24 11.91 9.40
CA PRO A 81 1.83 11.55 10.69
C PRO A 81 1.63 10.09 11.10
N ARG A 82 0.56 9.44 10.62
CA ARG A 82 0.26 8.03 10.90
C ARG A 82 1.10 7.07 10.05
N LEU A 83 1.65 7.54 8.93
CA LEU A 83 2.60 6.80 8.10
C LEU A 83 4.06 7.04 8.52
N LYS A 84 4.33 8.04 9.36
CA LYS A 84 5.67 8.41 9.81
C LYS A 84 6.52 7.21 10.28
N PRO A 85 6.04 6.28 11.12
CA PRO A 85 6.87 5.14 11.55
C PRO A 85 7.37 4.27 10.39
N MET A 86 6.49 3.96 9.43
CA MET A 86 6.87 3.25 8.20
C MET A 86 7.90 4.04 7.39
N MET A 87 7.68 5.34 7.18
CA MET A 87 8.58 6.16 6.37
C MET A 87 9.96 6.33 7.02
N GLU A 88 10.04 6.42 8.35
CA GLU A 88 11.30 6.41 9.09
C GLU A 88 12.03 5.09 8.90
N LYS A 89 11.31 3.95 9.00
CA LYS A 89 11.92 2.64 8.82
C LYS A 89 12.47 2.41 7.42
N ILE A 90 11.78 2.91 6.39
CA ILE A 90 12.25 2.86 5.01
C ILE A 90 13.55 3.66 4.84
N ARG A 91 13.63 4.86 5.43
CA ARG A 91 14.85 5.69 5.39
C ARG A 91 16.03 5.05 6.12
N GLU A 92 15.78 4.36 7.24
CA GLU A 92 16.82 3.61 7.96
C GLU A 92 17.42 2.52 7.06
N ILE A 93 16.57 1.71 6.42
CA ILE A 93 17.01 0.62 5.53
C ILE A 93 17.72 1.19 4.30
N GLU A 94 17.21 2.27 3.71
CA GLU A 94 17.85 2.98 2.60
C GLU A 94 19.27 3.42 2.99
N ALA A 95 19.42 4.12 4.12
CA ALA A 95 20.73 4.58 4.59
C ALA A 95 21.70 3.41 4.85
N GLU A 96 21.24 2.32 5.44
CA GLU A 96 22.05 1.11 5.65
C GLU A 96 22.51 0.50 4.32
N GLN A 97 21.64 0.43 3.32
CA GLN A 97 21.98 -0.20 2.04
C GLN A 97 22.84 0.70 1.14
N GLU A 98 22.68 2.02 1.21
CA GLU A 98 23.59 2.97 0.55
C GLU A 98 25.01 2.85 1.11
N LEU A 99 25.16 2.74 2.43
CA LEU A 99 26.47 2.54 3.08
C LEU A 99 27.14 1.22 2.66
N LEU A 100 26.37 0.16 2.44
CA LEU A 100 26.89 -1.15 2.05
C LEU A 100 27.24 -1.24 0.55
N SER A 101 26.49 -0.56 -0.30
CA SER A 101 26.61 -0.68 -1.76
C SER A 101 27.43 0.43 -2.42
N ASN A 102 27.69 1.55 -1.72
CA ASN A 102 28.27 2.78 -2.29
C ASN A 102 27.49 3.30 -3.52
N GLU A 103 26.21 2.94 -3.67
CA GLU A 103 25.31 3.38 -4.73
C GLU A 103 24.11 4.12 -4.12
N THR A 104 23.85 5.34 -4.59
CA THR A 104 22.62 6.07 -4.26
C THR A 104 21.50 5.58 -5.17
N LYS A 105 20.59 4.76 -4.64
CA LYS A 105 19.35 4.35 -5.32
C LYS A 105 18.16 4.87 -4.53
N ASP A 106 17.23 5.52 -5.23
CA ASP A 106 15.98 5.99 -4.65
C ASP A 106 15.20 4.83 -3.98
N ALA A 107 14.90 4.97 -2.68
CA ALA A 107 14.12 4.05 -1.82
C ALA A 107 12.96 3.36 -2.53
N ARG A 108 12.26 4.08 -3.42
CA ARG A 108 11.06 3.59 -4.10
C ARG A 108 11.33 2.46 -5.09
N HIS A 109 12.59 2.23 -5.46
CA HIS A 109 13.01 1.15 -6.35
C HIS A 109 13.56 -0.07 -5.63
N TRP A 110 13.69 -0.03 -4.30
CA TRP A 110 14.22 -1.15 -3.55
C TRP A 110 13.14 -2.23 -3.36
N ASN A 111 13.54 -3.46 -3.65
CA ASN A 111 12.78 -4.63 -3.25
C ASN A 111 13.31 -5.05 -1.89
N LEU A 112 12.45 -5.05 -0.89
CA LEU A 112 12.79 -5.44 0.47
C LEU A 112 12.55 -6.92 0.64
N ASP A 113 13.43 -7.59 1.39
CA ASP A 113 13.14 -8.95 1.83
C ASP A 113 11.91 -8.98 2.76
N ARG A 114 11.45 -10.20 3.05
CA ARG A 114 10.25 -10.41 3.88
C ARG A 114 10.36 -9.75 5.26
N ALA A 115 11.49 -9.86 5.93
CA ALA A 115 11.65 -9.32 7.29
C ALA A 115 11.71 -7.79 7.27
N GLN A 116 12.48 -7.22 6.35
CA GLN A 116 12.61 -5.78 6.13
C GLN A 116 11.25 -5.15 5.79
N PHE A 117 10.52 -5.72 4.84
CA PHE A 117 9.21 -5.22 4.44
C PHE A 117 8.21 -5.24 5.60
N LYS A 118 8.13 -6.36 6.33
CA LYS A 118 7.25 -6.48 7.50
C LYS A 118 7.59 -5.44 8.56
N SER A 119 8.89 -5.24 8.84
CA SER A 119 9.35 -4.23 9.80
C SER A 119 8.93 -2.80 9.41
N CYS A 120 8.90 -2.48 8.10
CA CYS A 120 8.43 -1.19 7.61
C CYS A 120 6.94 -1.00 7.87
N VAL A 121 6.11 -2.01 7.56
CA VAL A 121 4.65 -1.85 7.66
C VAL A 121 4.12 -1.96 9.08
N SER A 122 4.81 -2.66 9.99
CA SER A 122 4.35 -2.88 11.37
C SER A 122 4.07 -1.58 12.12
N GLY A 123 4.91 -0.55 11.96
CA GLY A 123 4.75 0.73 12.65
C GLY A 123 3.52 1.55 12.22
N SER A 124 2.99 1.29 11.01
CA SER A 124 1.87 2.01 10.42
C SER A 124 0.72 1.07 9.99
N LEU A 125 0.67 -0.13 10.57
CA LEU A 125 -0.18 -1.23 10.09
C LEU A 125 -1.68 -0.88 10.06
N VAL A 126 -2.15 -0.16 11.07
CA VAL A 126 -3.58 0.19 11.20
C VAL A 126 -4.06 1.03 10.03
N ILE A 127 -3.31 2.09 9.66
CA ILE A 127 -3.73 2.98 8.55
C ILE A 127 -3.57 2.29 7.19
N ILE A 128 -2.53 1.46 7.02
CA ILE A 128 -2.31 0.68 5.81
C ILE A 128 -3.46 -0.31 5.59
N THR A 129 -3.82 -1.07 6.63
CA THR A 129 -4.91 -2.04 6.54
C THR A 129 -6.27 -1.37 6.33
N GLN A 130 -6.53 -0.21 6.94
CA GLN A 130 -7.74 0.58 6.67
C GLN A 130 -7.84 0.99 5.20
N ALA A 131 -6.75 1.50 4.61
CA ALA A 131 -6.71 1.87 3.20
C ALA A 131 -6.95 0.66 2.28
N LEU A 132 -6.22 -0.44 2.52
CA LEU A 132 -6.33 -1.67 1.71
C LEU A 132 -7.69 -2.37 1.84
N ARG A 133 -8.47 -2.08 2.89
CA ARG A 133 -9.85 -2.56 3.04
C ARG A 133 -10.90 -1.62 2.45
N ASN A 134 -10.49 -0.54 1.79
CA ASN A 134 -11.38 0.54 1.37
C ASN A 134 -12.19 1.15 2.52
N ASN A 135 -11.62 1.17 3.74
CA ASN A 135 -12.28 1.62 4.96
C ASN A 135 -11.76 3.00 5.40
N LEU A 136 -11.64 3.90 4.45
CA LEU A 136 -11.37 5.32 4.69
C LEU A 136 -12.68 6.10 4.62
N ILE A 137 -12.71 7.29 5.23
CA ILE A 137 -13.87 8.19 5.19
C ILE A 137 -14.27 8.50 3.74
N VAL A 138 -13.27 8.68 2.87
CA VAL A 138 -13.45 8.85 1.43
C VAL A 138 -12.93 7.60 0.71
N PRO A 139 -13.78 6.60 0.44
CA PRO A 139 -13.36 5.35 -0.22
C PRO A 139 -13.02 5.56 -1.71
N SER A 140 -13.69 6.53 -2.36
CA SER A 140 -13.52 6.86 -3.77
C SER A 140 -12.71 8.14 -3.93
N TRP A 141 -11.43 8.09 -3.53
CA TRP A 141 -10.55 9.26 -3.50
C TRP A 141 -10.43 9.98 -4.86
N HIS A 142 -10.30 9.23 -5.96
CA HIS A 142 -10.17 9.83 -7.28
C HIS A 142 -11.40 10.65 -7.67
N GLU A 143 -12.60 10.08 -7.54
CA GLU A 143 -13.86 10.76 -7.84
C GLU A 143 -14.07 11.98 -6.94
N PHE A 144 -13.69 11.87 -5.66
CA PHE A 144 -13.75 12.99 -4.73
C PHE A 144 -12.86 14.15 -5.17
N VAL A 145 -11.62 13.88 -5.59
CA VAL A 145 -10.70 14.91 -6.08
C VAL A 145 -11.22 15.58 -7.34
N GLU A 146 -11.79 14.83 -8.28
CA GLU A 146 -12.37 15.40 -9.50
C GLU A 146 -13.58 16.29 -9.19
N MET A 147 -14.47 15.87 -8.29
CA MET A 147 -15.58 16.71 -7.82
C MET A 147 -15.08 18.00 -7.15
N MET A 148 -14.05 17.91 -6.30
CA MET A 148 -13.45 19.09 -5.66
C MET A 148 -12.77 20.02 -6.67
N ARG A 149 -12.18 19.46 -7.74
CA ARG A 149 -11.59 20.23 -8.83
C ARG A 149 -12.65 21.01 -9.59
N GLU A 150 -13.78 20.38 -9.92
CA GLU A 150 -14.92 21.05 -10.58
C GLU A 150 -15.39 22.25 -9.74
N ILE A 151 -15.65 22.03 -8.45
CA ILE A 151 -16.10 23.08 -7.51
C ILE A 151 -15.09 24.23 -7.40
N TYR A 152 -13.78 23.93 -7.42
CA TYR A 152 -12.74 24.96 -7.32
C TYR A 152 -12.62 25.83 -8.59
N VAL A 153 -12.96 25.26 -9.75
CA VAL A 153 -12.88 25.96 -11.05
C VAL A 153 -14.12 26.81 -11.31
N GLU A 154 -15.27 26.45 -10.73
CA GLU A 154 -16.49 27.28 -10.69
C GLU A 154 -16.30 28.58 -9.89
#